data_AF-A0A9D6YX79-F1
#
_entry.id   AF-A0A9D6YX79-F1
#
_cell.length_a   1.000
_cell.length_b   1.000
_cell.length_c   1.000
_cell.angle_alpha   90.00
_cell.angle_beta   90.00
_cell.angle_gamma   90.00
#
_symmetry.space_group_name_H-M   'P 1'
#
loop_
_entity.id
_entity.type
_entity.pdbx_description
1 polymer ?
#
loop_
_entity_poly.entity_id
_entity_poly.type
_entity_poly.pdbx_seq_one_letter_code
_entity_poly.pdbx_strand_id
1 'polypeptide(L)'
;MQRSLIIVVLVLFGALSAAAVWNHGYWGIVSPFLRTYGGGQVLADVVIALSLVLTWMKRDAKRTGRRYWPWLVLTVTTGSFGPLFYLLTRKAGPDHR
;
A
#
# COMPACT_ATOMS: atom_id res chain seq x y z
N MET A 1 -4.53 -1.61 19.58
CA MET A 1 -4.87 -0.31 18.93
C MET A 1 -4.43 -0.26 17.47
N GLN A 2 -3.15 -0.48 17.14
CA GLN A 2 -2.67 -0.40 15.75
C GLN A 2 -3.39 -1.35 14.77
N ARG A 3 -3.68 -2.59 15.18
CA ARG A 3 -4.36 -3.58 14.34
C ARG A 3 -5.79 -3.15 13.96
N SER A 4 -6.56 -2.63 14.92
CA SER A 4 -7.92 -2.15 14.68
C SER A 4 -7.93 -0.96 13.72
N LEU A 5 -6.98 -0.03 13.87
CA LEU A 5 -6.82 1.10 12.96
C LEU A 5 -6.52 0.63 11.53
N ILE A 6 -5.59 -0.33 11.35
CA ILE A 6 -5.27 -0.90 10.04
C ILE A 6 -6.51 -1.52 9.39
N ILE A 7 -7.32 -2.26 10.16
CA ILE A 7 -8.56 -2.87 9.65
C ILE A 7 -9.56 -1.79 9.22
N VAL A 8 -9.78 -0.77 10.04
CA VAL A 8 -10.70 0.33 9.71
C VAL A 8 -10.24 1.04 8.44
N VAL A 9 -8.95 1.36 8.32
CA VAL A 9 -8.38 1.98 7.12
C VAL A 9 -8.55 1.08 5.91
N LEU A 10 -8.27 -0.22 6.01
CA LEU A 10 -8.44 -1.18 4.92
C LEU A 10 -9.89 -1.25 4.45
N VAL A 11 -10.86 -1.28 5.37
CA VAL A 11 -12.29 -1.35 5.02
C VAL A 11 -12.74 -0.07 4.33
N LEU A 12 -12.45 1.09 4.91
CA LEU A 12 -12.89 2.38 4.35
C LEU A 12 -12.20 2.68 3.02
N PHE A 13 -10.88 2.51 2.95
CA PHE A 13 -10.13 2.72 1.71
C PHE A 13 -10.45 1.66 0.65
N GLY A 14 -10.71 0.42 1.08
CA GLY A 14 -11.22 -0.66 0.25
C GLY A 14 -12.55 -0.31 -0.41
N ALA A 15 -13.51 0.18 0.37
CA ALA A 15 -14.81 0.60 -0.12
C ALA A 15 -14.69 1.76 -1.12
N LEU A 16 -13.88 2.78 -0.80
CA LEU A 16 -13.61 3.90 -1.70
C LEU A 16 -12.95 3.43 -3.01
N SER A 17 -11.96 2.55 -2.92
CA SER A 17 -11.22 2.03 -4.07
C SER A 17 -12.13 1.18 -4.96
N ALA A 18 -12.97 0.32 -4.37
CA ALA A 18 -13.96 -0.47 -5.09
C ALA A 18 -14.97 0.42 -5.81
N ALA A 19 -15.48 1.48 -5.16
CA ALA A 19 -16.37 2.44 -5.78
C ALA A 19 -15.69 3.19 -6.94
N ALA A 20 -14.42 3.60 -6.78
CA ALA A 20 -13.68 4.28 -7.85
C ALA A 20 -13.46 3.36 -9.07
N VAL A 21 -13.07 2.10 -8.84
CA VAL A 21 -12.93 1.11 -9.93
C VAL A 21 -14.28 0.82 -10.59
N TRP A 22 -15.37 0.72 -9.83
CA TRP A 22 -16.70 0.49 -10.36
C TRP A 22 -17.16 1.61 -11.30
N ASN A 23 -16.89 2.87 -10.95
CA ASN A 23 -17.35 4.03 -11.73
C ASN A 23 -16.40 4.43 -12.88
N HIS A 24 -15.09 4.25 -12.71
CA HIS A 24 -14.10 4.80 -13.65
C HIS A 24 -13.12 3.76 -14.20
N GLY A 25 -13.23 2.50 -13.76
CA GLY A 25 -12.25 1.47 -14.07
C GLY A 25 -10.89 1.73 -13.42
N TYR A 26 -9.97 0.76 -13.55
CA TYR A 26 -8.64 0.88 -12.96
C TYR A 26 -7.83 2.05 -13.57
N TRP A 27 -7.91 2.24 -14.90
CA TRP A 27 -7.19 3.32 -15.58
C TRP A 27 -7.77 4.71 -15.29
N GLY A 28 -9.07 4.80 -14.99
CA GLY A 28 -9.72 6.04 -14.62
C GLY A 28 -9.21 6.63 -13.29
N ILE A 29 -8.57 5.82 -12.46
CA ILE A 29 -7.92 6.28 -11.22
C ILE A 29 -6.62 7.01 -11.55
N VAL A 30 -5.81 6.51 -12.48
CA VAL A 30 -4.46 7.04 -12.76
C VAL A 30 -4.49 8.17 -13.79
N SER A 31 -5.33 8.05 -14.82
CA SER A 31 -5.35 8.99 -15.94
C SER A 31 -5.55 10.47 -15.58
N PRO A 32 -6.33 10.87 -14.53
CA PRO A 32 -6.49 12.28 -14.18
C PRO A 32 -5.18 12.93 -13.69
N PHE A 33 -4.33 12.16 -13.01
CA PHE A 33 -3.05 12.65 -12.50
C PHE A 33 -2.10 13.02 -13.63
N LEU A 34 -2.19 12.35 -14.78
CA LEU A 34 -1.33 12.61 -15.93
C LEU A 34 -1.73 13.85 -16.74
N ARG A 35 -2.89 14.47 -16.44
CA ARG A 35 -3.40 15.62 -17.19
C ARG A 35 -2.82 16.96 -16.74
N THR A 36 -2.24 17.03 -15.54
CA THR A 36 -1.70 18.28 -14.96
C THR A 36 -0.37 18.03 -14.29
N TYR A 37 0.48 19.07 -14.22
CA TYR A 37 1.76 18.97 -13.51
C TYR A 37 1.57 18.68 -12.01
N GLY A 38 0.56 19.27 -11.37
CA GLY A 38 0.25 18.98 -9.97
C GLY A 38 -0.17 17.52 -9.74
N GLY A 39 -1.03 16.99 -10.61
CA GLY A 39 -1.41 15.58 -10.58
C GLY A 39 -0.20 14.66 -10.80
N GLY A 40 0.64 14.97 -11.78
CA GLY A 40 1.84 14.19 -12.10
C GLY A 40 2.85 14.21 -10.95
N GLN A 41 3.00 15.35 -10.28
CA GLN A 41 3.84 15.47 -9.08
C GLN A 41 3.33 14.60 -7.92
N VAL A 42 2.01 14.57 -7.67
CA VAL A 42 1.42 13.69 -6.63
C VAL A 42 1.61 12.22 -7.00
N LEU A 43 1.42 11.85 -8.27
CA LEU A 43 1.67 10.48 -8.72
C LEU A 43 3.14 10.07 -8.52
N ALA A 44 4.08 10.95 -8.85
CA ALA A 44 5.51 10.73 -8.64
C ALA A 44 5.83 10.57 -7.14
N ASP A 45 5.27 11.43 -6.29
CA ASP A 45 5.43 11.34 -4.83
C ASP A 45 4.95 9.99 -4.30
N VAL A 46 3.77 9.52 -4.74
CA VAL A 46 3.24 8.19 -4.36
C VAL A 46 4.18 7.07 -4.81
N VAL A 47 4.72 7.12 -6.03
CA VAL A 47 5.69 6.12 -6.52
C VAL A 47 6.96 6.09 -5.67
N ILE A 48 7.48 7.27 -5.29
CA ILE A 48 8.66 7.39 -4.41
C ILE A 48 8.33 6.83 -3.02
N ALA A 49 7.21 7.24 -2.43
CA ALA A 49 6.77 6.77 -1.12
C ALA A 49 6.62 5.24 -1.09
N LEU A 50 5.96 4.64 -2.08
CA LEU A 50 5.82 3.19 -2.19
C LEU A 50 7.17 2.48 -2.37
N SER A 51 8.11 3.07 -3.13
CA SER A 51 9.46 2.52 -3.30
C SER A 51 10.25 2.49 -2.00
N LEU A 52 10.15 3.56 -1.20
CA LEU A 52 10.75 3.62 0.14
C LEU A 52 10.15 2.57 1.08
N VAL A 53 8.81 2.46 1.10
CA VAL A 53 8.10 1.47 1.91
C VAL A 53 8.48 0.04 1.50
N LEU A 54 8.52 -0.26 0.20
CA LEU A 54 8.95 -1.55 -0.33
C LEU A 54 10.40 -1.89 0.07
N THR A 55 11.30 -0.91 0.05
CA THR A 55 12.69 -1.09 0.51
C THR A 55 12.75 -1.46 1.99
N TRP A 56 11.95 -0.80 2.82
CA TRP A 56 11.80 -1.15 4.23
C TRP A 56 11.20 -2.55 4.41
N MET A 57 10.10 -2.87 3.72
CA MET A 57 9.44 -4.18 3.77
C MET A 57 10.37 -5.32 3.34
N LYS A 58 11.22 -5.11 2.33
CA LYS A 58 12.22 -6.09 1.90
C LYS A 58 13.21 -6.40 3.02
N ARG A 59 13.69 -5.37 3.73
CA ARG A 59 14.60 -5.54 4.87
C ARG A 59 13.91 -6.22 6.05
N ASP A 60 12.68 -5.83 6.38
CA ASP A 60 11.90 -6.43 7.46
C ASP A 60 11.52 -7.89 7.17
N ALA A 61 11.12 -8.20 5.94
CA ALA A 61 10.80 -9.56 5.51
C ALA A 61 12.03 -10.48 5.61
N LYS A 62 13.22 -9.98 5.24
CA LYS A 62 14.48 -10.71 5.43
C LYS A 62 14.78 -11.00 6.90
N ARG A 63 14.53 -10.03 7.81
CA ARG A 63 14.74 -10.20 9.26
C ARG A 63 13.75 -11.18 9.90
N THR A 64 12.52 -11.24 9.40
CA THR A 64 11.44 -12.06 9.94
C THR A 64 11.27 -13.40 9.24
N GLY A 65 12.13 -13.74 8.27
CA GLY A 65 12.05 -14.98 7.48
C GLY A 65 10.84 -15.05 6.55
N ARG A 66 10.23 -13.91 6.21
CA ARG A 66 9.04 -13.84 5.34
C ARG A 66 9.40 -13.70 3.87
N ARG A 67 8.56 -14.28 3.00
CA ARG A 67 8.64 -14.08 1.55
C ARG A 67 8.17 -12.66 1.20
N TYR A 68 9.05 -11.85 0.61
CA TYR A 68 8.79 -10.45 0.24
C TYR A 68 7.93 -10.29 -1.03
N TRP A 69 8.13 -11.17 -2.02
CA TRP A 69 7.58 -11.00 -3.37
C TRP A 69 6.05 -10.88 -3.47
N PRO A 70 5.22 -11.62 -2.70
CA PRO A 70 3.76 -11.43 -2.73
C PRO A 70 3.35 -10.00 -2.37
N TRP A 71 4.05 -9.39 -1.42
CA TRP A 71 3.79 -8.04 -0.97
C TRP A 71 4.25 -7.00 -1.99
N LEU A 72 5.36 -7.25 -2.69
CA LEU A 72 5.80 -6.41 -3.80
C LEU A 72 4.74 -6.36 -4.89
N VAL A 73 4.26 -7.53 -5.34
CA VAL A 73 3.24 -7.62 -6.40
C VAL A 73 1.98 -6.88 -5.98
N LEU A 74 1.50 -7.13 -4.75
CA LEU A 74 0.31 -6.46 -4.23
C LEU A 74 0.50 -4.94 -4.16
N THR A 75 1.66 -4.46 -3.71
CA THR A 75 1.92 -3.00 -3.60
C THR A 75 1.98 -2.33 -4.96
N VAL A 76 2.57 -2.98 -5.96
CA VAL A 76 2.68 -2.40 -7.31
C VAL A 76 1.31 -2.35 -8.01
N THR A 77 0.45 -3.34 -7.79
CA THR A 77 -0.87 -3.39 -8.44
C THR A 77 -1.96 -2.63 -7.71
N THR A 78 -1.84 -2.47 -6.40
CA THR A 78 -2.91 -1.88 -5.57
C THR A 78 -2.44 -0.71 -4.71
N GLY A 79 -1.16 -0.32 -4.78
CA GLY A 79 -0.61 0.75 -3.97
C GLY A 79 -0.54 0.37 -2.49
N SER A 80 -1.13 1.19 -1.62
CA SER A 80 -0.98 1.10 -0.17
C SER A 80 -1.64 -0.15 0.47
N PHE A 81 -2.47 -0.92 -0.24
CA PHE A 81 -3.01 -2.18 0.28
C PHE A 81 -1.89 -3.19 0.60
N GLY A 82 -0.84 -3.29 -0.22
CA GLY A 82 0.29 -4.18 0.02
C GLY A 82 0.95 -3.97 1.40
N PRO A 83 1.41 -2.75 1.72
CA PRO A 83 1.93 -2.40 3.04
C PRO A 83 0.93 -2.58 4.18
N LEU A 84 -0.35 -2.22 3.98
CA LEU A 84 -1.38 -2.36 5.01
C LEU A 84 -1.62 -3.83 5.38
N PHE A 85 -1.75 -4.71 4.40
CA PHE A 85 -1.87 -6.15 4.64
C PHE A 85 -0.57 -6.76 5.20
N TYR A 86 0.60 -6.26 4.78
CA TYR A 86 1.88 -6.68 5.34
C TYR A 86 1.93 -6.41 6.85
N LEU A 87 1.59 -5.19 7.26
CA LEU A 87 1.52 -4.78 8.67
C LEU A 87 0.45 -5.55 9.44
N LEU A 88 -0.73 -5.79 8.84
CA LEU A 88 -1.81 -6.53 9.47
C LEU A 88 -1.44 -7.98 9.78
N THR A 89 -0.70 -8.62 8.87
CA THR A 89 -0.27 -10.01 9.02
C THR A 89 1.02 -10.15 9.80
N ARG A 90 1.82 -9.07 9.94
CA ARG A 90 3.08 -9.05 10.70
C ARG A 90 2.82 -9.52 12.13
N LYS A 91 3.51 -10.58 12.55
CA LYS A 91 3.54 -10.97 13.96
C LYS A 91 4.44 -9.96 14.67
N ALA A 92 3.95 -9.35 15.75
CA ALA A 92 4.81 -8.58 16.64
C ALA A 92 5.89 -9.54 17.16
N GLY A 93 7.17 -9.22 16.93
CA GLY A 93 8.24 -9.89 17.66
C GLY A 93 8.07 -9.65 19.16
N PRO A 94 8.60 -10.52 20.04
CA PRO A 94 8.50 -10.32 21.48
C PRO A 94 8.99 -8.91 21.83
N ASP A 95 8.13 -8.16 22.52
CA ASP A 95 8.39 -6.81 22.99
C ASP A 95 9.59 -6.89 23.96
N HIS A 96 10.80 -6.56 23.51
CA HIS A 96 11.93 -6.34 24.40
C HIS A 96 11.78 -4.92 24.94
N ARG A 97 10.85 -4.75 25.89
CA ARG A 97 10.80 -3.57 26.76
C ARG A 97 11.93 -3.63 27.78
#